data_AF-A0A0W0I0Q6-F1
#
_entry.id   AF-A0A0W0I0Q6-F1
#
_cell.length_a   1.000
_cell.length_b   1.000
_cell.length_c   1.000
_cell.angle_alpha   90.00
_cell.angle_beta   90.00
_cell.angle_gamma   90.00
#
_symmetry.space_group_name_H-M   'P 1'
#
loop_
_entity.id
_entity.type
_entity.pdbx_description
1 polymer ?
#
loop_
_entity_poly.entity_id
_entity_poly.type
_entity_poly.pdbx_seq_one_letter_code
_entity_poly.pdbx_strand_id
1 'polypeptide(L)'
;MSILNGPRLNFWGGIRTDVSLPNNSPTIPFNGNQNWPLFDLTTSTLAPGAQPYTDDQLNNMINAPAGNYYTAGGWNHYGQHVVDMQNALISSQGVPGNISTTGDMIGQPVYLLGSVDPVTGQGPVSGPMMVDLDPSASTTTQIFVGGLQIGGNDNIQLLIRNNAVCSSYDVTGRVLDPAKMDAPGSFHASGTFQLTFPLSSIVSWNQNSAGLKAIIQAPGATGIVLRFVMFEMCPQMTTAQLDADYAAGKYTPNPSIGRVIGTLAPAFVGELLGCQPGRQIVNQATGNAAYAALGNNGLLSLDMVNVIPKQTFRAVRDDITSPIGPNANYGPVTIAAGAAPLTTLNPAASPLVNYYVYGGIVDLPLSTSQQQAVRTTALNITAPNAVNGKKLNATEATYRVSADQRNVYLEDYPNGLTITLRVSYLGGPVPSATQVSLAASAPGVYGQKQYFDFLNFPPSLTVNAGQQTVSFPVTLKSGSAGQAGFVALTCTANGVGDGAFFTNLRKYAQTDFGIAKGSTITWAQVYPNVLRFHYLAFPAMSRYVPLNQPDAIMAAKNAILARTSDAYKGTTLFMPVVRSMSPAQRALLRAYLTGSPWQPPQ
;
A
#
# COMPACT_ATOMS: atom_id res chain seq x y z
N MET A 1 1.09 20.42 -8.44
CA MET A 1 0.66 19.23 -7.68
C MET A 1 -0.71 18.89 -8.12
N SER A 2 -0.86 17.86 -8.92
CA SER A 2 -2.06 17.68 -9.72
C SER A 2 -3.32 17.36 -8.92
N ILE A 3 -3.24 16.50 -7.90
CA ILE A 3 -4.37 16.22 -6.99
C ILE A 3 -4.85 17.49 -6.29
N LEU A 4 -3.93 18.40 -5.97
CA LEU A 4 -4.23 19.62 -5.21
C LEU A 4 -4.47 20.86 -6.07
N ASN A 5 -3.93 20.95 -7.28
CA ASN A 5 -4.02 22.19 -8.08
C ASN A 5 -4.60 21.96 -9.48
N GLY A 6 -4.91 20.72 -9.85
CA GLY A 6 -5.54 20.37 -11.13
C GLY A 6 -7.03 20.06 -10.98
N PRO A 7 -7.75 19.90 -12.11
CA PRO A 7 -9.12 19.37 -12.13
C PRO A 7 -9.20 18.00 -11.45
N ARG A 8 -10.34 17.70 -10.82
CA ARG A 8 -10.51 16.53 -9.97
C ARG A 8 -11.81 15.80 -10.27
N LEU A 9 -11.77 14.48 -10.15
CA LEU A 9 -12.94 13.63 -9.89
C LEU A 9 -12.75 13.01 -8.51
N ASN A 10 -13.61 13.32 -7.56
CA ASN A 10 -13.59 12.70 -6.23
C ASN A 10 -14.60 11.58 -6.17
N PHE A 11 -14.31 10.55 -5.38
CA PHE A 11 -15.21 9.43 -5.15
C PHE A 11 -15.15 8.93 -3.72
N TRP A 12 -16.20 8.22 -3.31
CA TRP A 12 -16.20 7.45 -2.09
C TRP A 12 -17.09 6.21 -2.23
N GLY A 13 -16.90 5.24 -1.34
CA GLY A 13 -17.68 4.00 -1.28
C GLY A 13 -17.07 2.99 -0.34
N GLY A 14 -17.24 1.71 -0.64
CA GLY A 14 -16.62 0.60 0.07
C GLY A 14 -15.38 0.06 -0.63
N ILE A 15 -14.59 -0.73 0.10
CA ILE A 15 -13.46 -1.50 -0.41
C ILE A 15 -13.36 -2.81 0.35
N ARG A 16 -12.96 -3.87 -0.34
CA ARG A 16 -12.71 -5.20 0.22
C ARG A 16 -11.28 -5.63 -0.07
N THR A 17 -10.62 -6.24 0.91
CA THR A 17 -9.28 -6.82 0.81
C THR A 17 -9.31 -8.25 1.34
N ASP A 18 -9.14 -9.23 0.46
CA ASP A 18 -9.18 -10.65 0.78
C ASP A 18 -7.78 -11.23 1.05
N VAL A 19 -6.93 -10.49 1.77
CA VAL A 19 -5.54 -10.91 2.05
C VAL A 19 -5.49 -12.17 2.90
N SER A 20 -4.63 -13.12 2.53
CA SER A 20 -4.28 -14.20 3.43
C SER A 20 -3.18 -13.74 4.40
N LEU A 21 -3.27 -14.19 5.65
CA LEU A 21 -2.51 -13.67 6.79
C LEU A 21 -1.60 -14.62 7.57
N PRO A 22 -1.54 -15.95 7.36
CA PRO A 22 -0.64 -16.78 8.16
C PRO A 22 0.83 -16.35 8.08
N ASN A 23 1.23 -15.73 6.97
CA ASN A 23 2.58 -15.17 6.81
C ASN A 23 2.80 -13.85 7.57
N ASN A 24 1.74 -13.14 7.99
CA ASN A 24 1.86 -11.92 8.80
C ASN A 24 2.16 -12.25 10.28
N SER A 25 1.84 -13.48 10.70
CA SER A 25 2.17 -14.04 12.00
C SER A 25 3.08 -15.26 11.80
N PRO A 26 4.40 -15.08 11.59
CA PRO A 26 5.33 -16.20 11.35
C PRO A 26 5.47 -17.15 12.55
N THR A 27 4.85 -16.81 13.67
CA THR A 27 4.83 -17.58 14.91
C THR A 27 3.39 -17.80 15.36
N ILE A 28 3.13 -18.93 16.02
CA ILE A 28 1.82 -19.25 16.59
C ILE A 28 1.94 -19.69 18.06
N PRO A 29 0.87 -19.59 18.88
CA PRO A 29 0.84 -20.19 20.20
C PRO A 29 0.79 -21.73 20.09
N PHE A 30 1.78 -22.42 20.65
CA PHE A 30 1.85 -23.89 20.64
C PHE A 30 2.66 -24.44 21.81
N ASN A 31 2.17 -25.50 22.47
CA ASN A 31 2.85 -26.19 23.59
C ASN A 31 3.42 -25.25 24.67
N GLY A 32 2.65 -24.25 25.08
CA GLY A 32 3.05 -23.29 26.11
C GLY A 32 4.01 -22.19 25.63
N ASN A 33 4.48 -22.24 24.38
CA ASN A 33 5.20 -21.14 23.74
C ASN A 33 4.22 -20.26 22.97
N GLN A 34 4.08 -19.00 23.37
CA GLN A 34 3.19 -18.03 22.71
C GLN A 34 3.66 -17.62 21.30
N ASN A 35 4.96 -17.73 21.04
CA ASN A 35 5.60 -17.32 19.78
C ASN A 35 6.39 -18.49 19.18
N TRP A 36 5.78 -19.68 19.08
CA TRP A 36 6.44 -20.82 18.46
C TRP A 36 6.63 -20.57 16.95
N PRO A 37 7.88 -20.62 16.42
CA PRO A 37 8.14 -20.34 15.01
C PRO A 37 7.50 -21.37 14.09
N LEU A 38 6.65 -20.90 13.19
CA LEU A 38 6.01 -21.68 12.15
C LEU A 38 6.70 -21.47 10.81
N PHE A 39 6.96 -20.22 10.44
CA PHE A 39 7.54 -19.84 9.15
C PHE A 39 8.85 -19.08 9.29
N ASP A 40 9.75 -19.28 8.33
CA ASP A 40 10.83 -18.35 8.03
C ASP A 40 10.45 -17.55 6.77
N LEU A 41 10.05 -16.29 6.96
CA LEU A 41 9.61 -15.40 5.88
C LEU A 41 10.78 -14.94 5.00
N THR A 42 12.01 -14.93 5.53
CA THR A 42 13.19 -14.48 4.76
C THR A 42 13.48 -15.44 3.61
N THR A 43 13.27 -16.74 3.85
CA THR A 43 13.44 -17.80 2.86
C THR A 43 12.12 -18.35 2.31
N SER A 44 10.99 -17.97 2.92
CA SER A 44 9.65 -18.46 2.60
C SER A 44 9.58 -19.99 2.69
N THR A 45 10.01 -20.50 3.84
CA THR A 45 10.06 -21.93 4.20
C THR A 45 9.44 -22.15 5.59
N LEU A 46 9.31 -23.41 6.00
CA LEU A 46 8.98 -23.73 7.39
C LEU A 46 10.17 -23.48 8.31
N ALA A 47 9.89 -22.91 9.48
CA ALA A 47 10.87 -22.81 10.54
C ALA A 47 11.36 -24.22 10.95
N PRO A 48 12.63 -24.41 11.35
CA PRO A 48 13.19 -25.73 11.63
C PRO A 48 12.37 -26.57 12.62
N GLY A 49 11.81 -25.95 13.65
CA GLY A 49 10.96 -26.62 14.65
C GLY A 49 9.62 -27.12 14.11
N ALA A 50 9.11 -26.54 13.01
CA ALA A 50 7.85 -26.92 12.38
C ALA A 50 8.01 -28.03 11.32
N GLN A 51 9.22 -28.23 10.79
CA GLN A 51 9.48 -29.20 9.71
C GLN A 51 9.06 -30.66 10.03
N PRO A 52 9.23 -31.18 11.27
CA PRO A 52 8.87 -32.56 11.60
C PRO A 52 7.37 -32.87 11.63
N TYR A 53 6.51 -31.85 11.72
CA TYR A 53 5.06 -32.02 11.74
C TYR A 53 4.52 -32.31 10.34
N THR A 54 3.40 -33.01 10.22
CA THR A 54 2.71 -33.21 8.94
C THR A 54 1.95 -31.96 8.52
N ASP A 55 1.58 -31.88 7.24
CA ASP A 55 0.82 -30.73 6.74
C ASP A 55 -0.57 -30.61 7.39
N ASP A 56 -1.23 -31.75 7.65
CA ASP A 56 -2.51 -31.78 8.36
C ASP A 56 -2.37 -31.31 9.81
N GLN A 57 -1.30 -31.71 10.50
CA GLN A 57 -1.01 -31.25 11.84
C GLN A 57 -0.81 -29.73 11.87
N LEU A 58 0.00 -29.20 10.94
CA LEU A 58 0.26 -27.76 10.86
C LEU A 58 -1.01 -26.99 10.46
N ASN A 59 -1.81 -27.46 9.50
CA ASN A 59 -3.08 -26.85 9.16
C ASN A 59 -4.05 -26.81 10.35
N ASN A 60 -4.14 -27.89 11.12
CA ASN A 60 -4.96 -27.93 12.33
C ASN A 60 -4.45 -26.94 13.38
N MET A 61 -3.14 -26.78 13.54
CA MET A 61 -2.56 -25.77 14.43
C MET A 61 -2.86 -24.34 13.96
N ILE A 62 -2.75 -24.05 12.66
CA ILE A 62 -3.03 -22.73 12.09
C ILE A 62 -4.51 -22.36 12.23
N ASN A 63 -5.41 -23.32 11.99
CA ASN A 63 -6.85 -23.13 12.11
C ASN A 63 -7.36 -23.17 13.55
N ALA A 64 -6.53 -23.54 14.53
CA ALA A 64 -6.95 -23.62 15.91
C ALA A 64 -7.28 -22.22 16.47
N PRO A 65 -8.42 -22.04 17.15
CA PRO A 65 -8.70 -20.84 17.92
C PRO A 65 -7.63 -20.63 19.01
N ALA A 66 -7.15 -19.40 19.21
CA ALA A 66 -6.09 -19.10 20.16
C ALA A 66 -6.40 -17.84 21.00
N GLY A 67 -7.08 -18.02 22.14
CA GLY A 67 -7.35 -16.93 23.09
C GLY A 67 -8.13 -15.76 22.46
N ASN A 68 -7.64 -14.53 22.63
CA ASN A 68 -8.25 -13.32 22.06
C ASN A 68 -7.84 -13.06 20.59
N TYR A 69 -7.10 -13.99 19.96
CA TYR A 69 -6.62 -13.85 18.60
C TYR A 69 -7.39 -14.85 17.71
N TYR A 70 -8.16 -14.31 16.74
CA TYR A 70 -9.15 -15.03 15.89
C TYR A 70 -8.84 -16.50 15.65
N THR A 71 -7.69 -16.78 15.03
CA THR A 71 -7.10 -18.11 14.92
C THR A 71 -5.59 -17.95 14.95
N ALA A 72 -4.83 -19.01 15.17
CA ALA A 72 -3.38 -18.96 15.09
C ALA A 72 -2.86 -18.40 13.74
N GLY A 73 -3.58 -18.66 12.63
CA GLY A 73 -3.31 -18.16 11.28
C GLY A 73 -3.86 -16.77 10.95
N GLY A 74 -4.47 -16.07 11.90
CA GLY A 74 -5.08 -14.76 11.70
C GLY A 74 -6.55 -14.82 11.27
N TRP A 75 -7.09 -13.70 10.79
CA TRP A 75 -8.53 -13.57 10.52
C TRP A 75 -8.98 -14.10 9.15
N ASN A 76 -8.06 -14.40 8.21
CA ASN A 76 -8.39 -14.83 6.85
C ASN A 76 -7.36 -15.80 6.24
N HIS A 77 -7.17 -16.96 6.86
CA HIS A 77 -6.26 -18.00 6.34
C HIS A 77 -6.52 -18.35 4.86
N TYR A 78 -7.79 -18.40 4.45
CA TYR A 78 -8.21 -18.82 3.12
C TYR A 78 -8.39 -17.68 2.09
N GLY A 79 -7.84 -16.50 2.36
CA GLY A 79 -7.92 -15.35 1.47
C GLY A 79 -7.17 -15.51 0.14
N GLN A 80 -7.62 -14.80 -0.89
CA GLN A 80 -7.08 -14.84 -2.25
C GLN A 80 -6.20 -13.63 -2.63
N HIS A 81 -5.94 -12.70 -1.71
CA HIS A 81 -5.23 -11.43 -1.89
C HIS A 81 -5.90 -10.40 -2.80
N VAL A 82 -7.12 -10.67 -3.29
CA VAL A 82 -7.83 -9.77 -4.18
C VAL A 82 -8.29 -8.51 -3.44
N VAL A 83 -8.17 -7.36 -4.11
CA VAL A 83 -8.77 -6.09 -3.69
C VAL A 83 -9.83 -5.66 -4.69
N ASP A 84 -10.96 -5.16 -4.21
CA ASP A 84 -12.01 -4.64 -5.07
C ASP A 84 -12.72 -3.44 -4.44
N MET A 85 -13.12 -2.52 -5.31
CA MET A 85 -13.92 -1.34 -4.95
C MET A 85 -15.39 -1.74 -4.92
N GLN A 86 -16.08 -1.42 -3.83
CA GLN A 86 -17.47 -1.80 -3.57
C GLN A 86 -18.36 -0.56 -3.62
N ASN A 87 -19.09 -0.36 -4.71
CA ASN A 87 -19.92 0.85 -4.90
C ASN A 87 -19.13 2.16 -4.65
N ALA A 88 -17.89 2.23 -5.14
CA ALA A 88 -17.09 3.45 -5.12
C ALA A 88 -17.54 4.34 -6.28
N LEU A 89 -18.27 5.41 -5.99
CA LEU A 89 -18.91 6.26 -7.00
C LEU A 89 -18.31 7.66 -6.99
N ILE A 90 -18.14 8.25 -8.17
CA ILE A 90 -17.77 9.67 -8.29
C ILE A 90 -18.81 10.52 -7.56
N SER A 91 -18.37 11.30 -6.59
CA SER A 91 -19.19 12.13 -5.70
C SER A 91 -19.13 13.61 -6.04
N SER A 92 -18.03 14.07 -6.64
CA SER A 92 -17.89 15.44 -7.12
C SER A 92 -16.86 15.55 -8.24
N GLN A 93 -16.97 16.60 -9.05
CA GLN A 93 -16.04 16.91 -10.13
C GLN A 93 -15.82 18.41 -10.28
N GLY A 94 -14.70 18.83 -10.85
CA GLY A 94 -14.48 20.23 -11.24
C GLY A 94 -13.03 20.66 -11.12
N VAL A 95 -12.82 21.96 -10.96
CA VAL A 95 -11.49 22.55 -10.75
C VAL A 95 -11.35 23.07 -9.31
N PRO A 96 -10.13 23.21 -8.77
CA PRO A 96 -9.94 23.72 -7.42
C PRO A 96 -10.66 25.06 -7.21
N GLY A 97 -11.39 25.17 -6.09
CA GLY A 97 -12.23 26.33 -5.77
C GLY A 97 -13.61 26.34 -6.47
N ASN A 98 -13.87 25.43 -7.41
CA ASN A 98 -15.16 25.27 -8.09
C ASN A 98 -15.47 23.80 -8.36
N ILE A 99 -15.50 23.00 -7.29
CA ILE A 99 -15.87 21.58 -7.33
C ILE A 99 -17.40 21.48 -7.14
N SER A 100 -18.07 20.72 -8.02
CA SER A 100 -19.52 20.53 -8.03
C SER A 100 -19.89 19.07 -7.74
N THR A 101 -21.05 18.88 -7.10
CA THR A 101 -21.70 17.57 -6.93
C THR A 101 -22.63 17.21 -8.10
N THR A 102 -22.61 18.02 -9.17
CA THR A 102 -23.31 17.78 -10.43
C THR A 102 -22.29 17.69 -11.57
N GLY A 103 -22.65 16.97 -12.62
CA GLY A 103 -21.80 16.79 -13.79
C GLY A 103 -21.95 15.42 -14.43
N ASP A 104 -21.28 15.25 -15.56
CA ASP A 104 -21.35 14.07 -16.41
C ASP A 104 -20.74 12.80 -15.80
N MET A 105 -19.79 12.95 -14.85
CA MET A 105 -19.15 11.81 -14.20
C MET A 105 -19.78 11.44 -12.85
N ILE A 106 -20.65 12.28 -12.28
CA ILE A 106 -21.26 12.01 -10.97
C ILE A 106 -22.04 10.70 -10.98
N GLY A 107 -21.83 9.86 -9.96
CA GLY A 107 -22.47 8.55 -9.83
C GLY A 107 -21.82 7.44 -10.67
N GLN A 108 -20.82 7.74 -11.51
CA GLN A 108 -20.11 6.70 -12.24
C GLN A 108 -19.27 5.85 -11.28
N PRO A 109 -19.30 4.51 -11.40
CA PRO A 109 -18.49 3.65 -10.56
C PRO A 109 -17.01 3.70 -10.96
N VAL A 110 -16.13 3.52 -9.98
CA VAL A 110 -14.67 3.47 -10.14
C VAL A 110 -14.17 2.09 -9.75
N TYR A 111 -13.41 1.46 -10.65
CA TYR A 111 -12.82 0.14 -10.44
C TYR A 111 -11.30 0.18 -10.64
N LEU A 112 -10.58 -0.48 -9.73
CA LEU A 112 -9.22 -0.93 -10.00
C LEU A 112 -9.30 -2.30 -10.69
N LEU A 113 -8.47 -2.51 -11.71
CA LEU A 113 -8.50 -3.71 -12.53
C LEU A 113 -7.30 -4.61 -12.24
N GLY A 114 -7.44 -5.92 -12.45
CA GLY A 114 -6.29 -6.80 -12.58
C GLY A 114 -5.58 -6.66 -13.93
N SER A 115 -4.38 -7.24 -14.01
CA SER A 115 -3.57 -7.27 -15.23
C SER A 115 -4.24 -8.12 -16.31
N VAL A 116 -4.08 -7.68 -17.56
CA VAL A 116 -4.21 -8.58 -18.70
C VAL A 116 -3.03 -9.56 -18.71
N ASP A 117 -3.22 -10.70 -19.34
CA ASP A 117 -2.12 -11.65 -19.53
C ASP A 117 -1.03 -11.02 -20.41
N PRO A 118 0.23 -10.89 -19.93
CA PRO A 118 1.27 -10.14 -20.64
C PRO A 118 1.78 -10.83 -21.91
N VAL A 119 1.47 -12.11 -22.12
CA VAL A 119 1.90 -12.88 -23.30
C VAL A 119 0.79 -12.93 -24.35
N THR A 120 -0.45 -13.14 -23.93
CA THR A 120 -1.59 -13.34 -24.84
C THR A 120 -2.43 -12.08 -25.04
N GLY A 121 -2.28 -11.07 -24.19
CA GLY A 121 -3.11 -9.85 -24.19
C GLY A 121 -4.55 -10.08 -23.74
N GLN A 122 -4.89 -11.29 -23.27
CA GLN A 122 -6.26 -11.63 -22.89
C GLN A 122 -6.70 -10.89 -21.62
N GLY A 123 -7.96 -10.46 -21.66
CA GLY A 123 -8.61 -9.64 -20.64
C GLY A 123 -8.58 -10.26 -19.24
N PRO A 124 -8.66 -9.43 -18.20
CA PRO A 124 -8.10 -9.73 -16.88
C PRO A 124 -8.66 -11.01 -16.29
N VAL A 125 -7.77 -11.88 -15.81
CA VAL A 125 -8.14 -13.17 -15.20
C VAL A 125 -8.27 -13.08 -13.66
N SER A 126 -8.05 -11.90 -13.07
CA SER A 126 -8.20 -11.61 -11.63
C SER A 126 -8.42 -10.11 -11.37
N GLY A 127 -8.64 -9.72 -10.11
CA GLY A 127 -8.60 -8.32 -9.66
C GLY A 127 -7.19 -7.83 -9.28
N PRO A 128 -7.07 -6.57 -8.81
CA PRO A 128 -5.89 -6.07 -8.11
C PRO A 128 -5.49 -6.96 -6.93
N MET A 129 -4.20 -6.99 -6.59
CA MET A 129 -3.65 -7.89 -5.55
C MET A 129 -2.90 -7.11 -4.47
N MET A 130 -3.31 -7.28 -3.21
CA MET A 130 -2.64 -6.69 -2.05
C MET A 130 -1.68 -7.66 -1.40
N VAL A 131 -0.45 -7.21 -1.20
CA VAL A 131 0.65 -8.00 -0.65
C VAL A 131 1.60 -7.12 0.17
N ASP A 132 2.33 -7.73 1.08
CA ASP A 132 3.38 -7.05 1.85
C ASP A 132 4.75 -7.46 1.32
N LEU A 133 5.69 -6.50 1.24
CA LEU A 133 7.08 -6.81 0.92
C LEU A 133 7.75 -7.57 2.08
N ASP A 134 7.54 -7.09 3.31
CA ASP A 134 7.80 -7.81 4.56
C ASP A 134 6.45 -7.98 5.29
N PRO A 135 5.85 -9.17 5.25
CA PRO A 135 4.54 -9.41 5.87
C PRO A 135 4.52 -9.26 7.39
N SER A 136 5.68 -9.19 8.04
CA SER A 136 5.78 -8.93 9.48
C SER A 136 5.81 -7.45 9.84
N ALA A 137 5.84 -6.55 8.85
CA ALA A 137 6.00 -5.11 9.02
C ALA A 137 4.72 -4.34 8.65
N SER A 138 4.44 -3.25 9.37
CA SER A 138 3.22 -2.44 9.18
C SER A 138 3.28 -1.44 8.02
N THR A 139 4.46 -1.28 7.39
CA THR A 139 4.76 -0.18 6.45
C THR A 139 5.14 -0.66 5.05
N THR A 140 4.91 -1.94 4.73
CA THR A 140 5.41 -2.56 3.49
C THR A 140 4.31 -3.03 2.53
N THR A 141 3.05 -2.70 2.83
CA THR A 141 1.90 -3.05 2.01
C THR A 141 1.94 -2.40 0.65
N GLN A 142 1.61 -3.19 -0.37
CA GLN A 142 1.55 -2.83 -1.77
C GLN A 142 0.24 -3.35 -2.38
N ILE A 143 -0.27 -2.63 -3.37
CA ILE A 143 -1.36 -3.12 -4.23
C ILE A 143 -0.88 -3.09 -5.67
N PHE A 144 -0.83 -4.26 -6.28
CA PHE A 144 -0.58 -4.42 -7.71
C PHE A 144 -1.89 -4.25 -8.47
N VAL A 145 -1.86 -3.42 -9.49
CA VAL A 145 -3.02 -2.98 -10.27
C VAL A 145 -2.68 -3.15 -11.74
N GLY A 146 -3.60 -3.69 -12.54
CA GLY A 146 -3.45 -3.80 -14.00
C GLY A 146 -4.16 -2.71 -14.81
N GLY A 147 -4.91 -1.84 -14.14
CA GLY A 147 -5.58 -0.72 -14.79
C GLY A 147 -6.66 -0.06 -13.93
N LEU A 148 -7.42 0.82 -14.57
CA LEU A 148 -8.51 1.58 -13.98
C LEU A 148 -9.70 1.59 -14.95
N GLN A 149 -10.91 1.50 -14.42
CA GLN A 149 -12.13 1.74 -15.17
C GLN A 149 -13.02 2.75 -14.43
N ILE A 150 -13.62 3.67 -15.18
CA ILE A 150 -14.78 4.46 -14.73
C ILE A 150 -15.97 4.10 -15.61
N GLY A 151 -17.13 3.90 -15.01
CA GLY A 151 -18.33 3.43 -15.69
C GLY A 151 -18.48 1.91 -15.60
N GLY A 152 -19.73 1.43 -15.74
CA GLY A 152 -20.03 -0.01 -15.77
C GLY A 152 -19.58 -0.66 -17.08
N ASN A 153 -19.64 -2.00 -17.15
CA ASN A 153 -19.22 -2.76 -18.34
C ASN A 153 -20.03 -2.38 -19.60
N ASP A 154 -21.31 -2.02 -19.42
CA ASP A 154 -22.20 -1.62 -20.51
C ASP A 154 -22.07 -0.13 -20.89
N ASN A 155 -21.31 0.65 -20.10
CA ASN A 155 -21.15 2.10 -20.30
C ASN A 155 -19.80 2.60 -19.76
N ILE A 156 -18.72 2.10 -20.35
CA ILE A 156 -17.35 2.49 -19.98
C ILE A 156 -17.11 3.95 -20.34
N GLN A 157 -16.81 4.77 -19.33
CA GLN A 157 -16.45 6.18 -19.49
C GLN A 157 -14.95 6.38 -19.66
N LEU A 158 -14.13 5.58 -18.97
CA LEU A 158 -12.68 5.58 -19.07
C LEU A 158 -12.17 4.15 -18.85
N LEU A 159 -11.27 3.68 -19.71
CA LEU A 159 -10.56 2.42 -19.54
C LEU A 159 -9.05 2.65 -19.72
N ILE A 160 -8.30 2.24 -18.70
CA ILE A 160 -6.84 2.26 -18.68
C ILE A 160 -6.35 0.83 -18.48
N ARG A 161 -5.32 0.43 -19.25
CA ARG A 161 -4.61 -0.84 -19.07
C ARG A 161 -3.13 -0.57 -18.89
N ASN A 162 -2.66 -0.68 -17.66
CA ASN A 162 -1.24 -0.51 -17.31
C ASN A 162 -0.96 -1.15 -15.96
N ASN A 163 0.08 -1.98 -15.91
CA ASN A 163 0.54 -2.55 -14.66
C ASN A 163 1.22 -1.45 -13.83
N ALA A 164 0.71 -1.23 -12.62
CA ALA A 164 1.21 -0.25 -11.67
C ALA A 164 1.17 -0.83 -10.25
N VAL A 165 1.96 -0.24 -9.37
CA VAL A 165 2.02 -0.62 -7.95
C VAL A 165 1.88 0.64 -7.12
N CYS A 166 0.97 0.63 -6.16
CA CYS A 166 0.96 1.64 -5.10
C CYS A 166 1.41 1.01 -3.79
N SER A 167 2.01 1.82 -2.92
CA SER A 167 2.43 1.42 -1.58
C SER A 167 1.65 2.20 -0.53
N SER A 168 1.52 1.63 0.68
CA SER A 168 0.85 2.31 1.78
C SER A 168 1.69 3.48 2.35
N TYR A 169 0.99 4.57 2.63
CA TYR A 169 1.45 5.75 3.34
C TYR A 169 0.47 6.10 4.44
N ASP A 170 0.95 6.84 5.46
CA ASP A 170 0.13 7.36 6.55
C ASP A 170 -0.72 6.26 7.21
N VAL A 171 -0.08 5.12 7.51
CA VAL A 171 -0.74 3.98 8.18
C VAL A 171 -0.87 4.25 9.67
N THR A 172 -1.78 5.16 10.03
CA THR A 172 -1.93 5.66 11.41
C THR A 172 -3.40 5.87 11.81
N GLY A 173 -3.65 6.27 13.06
CA GLY A 173 -4.99 6.36 13.65
C GLY A 173 -5.94 7.34 12.94
N ARG A 174 -6.98 6.81 12.29
CA ARG A 174 -8.05 7.50 11.58
C ARG A 174 -9.40 7.43 12.29
N VAL A 175 -9.61 6.46 13.18
CA VAL A 175 -10.83 6.26 13.97
C VAL A 175 -10.44 6.23 15.45
N LEU A 176 -11.14 6.99 16.30
CA LEU A 176 -10.79 7.09 17.72
C LEU A 176 -11.43 5.99 18.57
N ASP A 177 -12.68 5.65 18.30
CA ASP A 177 -13.50 4.74 19.12
C ASP A 177 -14.12 3.62 18.28
N PRO A 178 -14.36 2.44 18.88
CA PRO A 178 -14.02 2.06 20.27
C PRO A 178 -12.52 1.74 20.44
N ALA A 179 -11.98 1.75 21.66
CA ALA A 179 -10.56 1.42 21.89
C ALA A 179 -10.17 -0.03 21.51
N LYS A 180 -11.14 -0.94 21.44
CA LYS A 180 -11.00 -2.32 21.00
C LYS A 180 -12.27 -2.73 20.26
N MET A 181 -12.13 -3.56 19.24
CA MET A 181 -13.24 -4.28 18.62
C MET A 181 -13.08 -5.78 18.84
N ASP A 182 -14.19 -6.49 18.64
CA ASP A 182 -14.28 -7.95 18.62
C ASP A 182 -13.61 -8.59 17.39
N ALA A 183 -12.90 -7.79 16.57
CA ALA A 183 -12.11 -8.18 15.42
C ALA A 183 -10.71 -7.53 15.39
N PRO A 184 -9.61 -8.31 15.30
CA PRO A 184 -8.31 -7.78 14.97
C PRO A 184 -8.37 -7.32 13.51
N GLY A 185 -8.12 -6.04 13.32
CA GLY A 185 -8.13 -5.41 12.02
C GLY A 185 -7.60 -3.99 12.16
N SER A 186 -7.29 -3.39 11.03
CA SER A 186 -6.83 -2.01 10.95
C SER A 186 -7.98 -1.01 11.12
N PHE A 187 -8.97 -1.32 11.96
CA PHE A 187 -10.21 -0.55 12.08
C PHE A 187 -9.96 0.87 12.60
N HIS A 188 -8.94 1.02 13.46
CA HIS A 188 -8.43 2.31 13.90
C HIS A 188 -7.62 3.02 12.85
N ALA A 189 -6.96 2.30 11.94
CA ALA A 189 -6.00 2.88 11.02
C ALA A 189 -6.61 3.23 9.66
N SER A 190 -5.91 4.07 8.92
CA SER A 190 -6.10 4.23 7.47
C SER A 190 -4.88 3.73 6.72
N GLY A 191 -4.98 3.63 5.40
CA GLY A 191 -3.84 3.49 4.50
C GLY A 191 -4.07 4.33 3.26
N THR A 192 -3.13 5.23 2.96
CA THR A 192 -3.16 6.07 1.77
C THR A 192 -2.33 5.45 0.67
N PHE A 193 -2.89 5.36 -0.53
CA PHE A 193 -2.27 4.79 -1.70
C PHE A 193 -2.30 5.80 -2.84
N GLN A 194 -1.24 5.85 -3.62
CA GLN A 194 -1.17 6.65 -4.84
C GLN A 194 -0.48 5.87 -5.96
N LEU A 195 -1.00 6.01 -7.17
CA LEU A 195 -0.35 5.56 -8.40
C LEU A 195 -0.69 6.50 -9.56
N THR A 196 0.15 6.47 -10.60
CA THR A 196 -0.03 7.25 -11.82
C THR A 196 -0.06 6.33 -13.03
N PHE A 197 -1.00 6.59 -13.92
CA PHE A 197 -1.10 5.95 -15.23
C PHE A 197 -0.68 6.93 -16.33
N PRO A 198 0.24 6.58 -17.23
CA PRO A 198 0.61 7.46 -18.34
C PRO A 198 -0.56 7.63 -19.32
N LEU A 199 -0.67 8.77 -20.01
CA LEU A 199 -1.75 8.98 -20.99
C LEU A 199 -1.74 7.93 -22.12
N SER A 200 -0.55 7.41 -22.47
CA SER A 200 -0.38 6.35 -23.46
C SER A 200 -1.02 5.01 -23.08
N SER A 201 -1.42 4.84 -21.81
CA SER A 201 -2.11 3.63 -21.34
C SER A 201 -3.63 3.69 -21.37
N ILE A 202 -4.19 4.84 -21.75
CA ILE A 202 -5.63 4.99 -21.95
C ILE A 202 -6.02 4.20 -23.20
N VAL A 203 -6.89 3.19 -23.02
CA VAL A 203 -7.44 2.38 -24.10
C VAL A 203 -8.62 3.08 -24.75
N SER A 204 -9.52 3.63 -23.94
CA SER A 204 -10.67 4.40 -24.41
C SER A 204 -11.16 5.36 -23.34
N TRP A 205 -11.78 6.45 -23.78
CA TRP A 205 -12.51 7.35 -22.88
C TRP A 205 -13.59 8.14 -23.63
N ASN A 206 -14.65 8.53 -22.92
CA ASN A 206 -15.76 9.31 -23.45
C ASN A 206 -15.33 10.75 -23.76
N GLN A 207 -15.11 11.06 -25.04
CA GLN A 207 -14.67 12.39 -25.50
C GLN A 207 -15.67 13.51 -25.20
N ASN A 208 -16.94 13.17 -24.99
CA ASN A 208 -18.00 14.13 -24.65
C ASN A 208 -18.03 14.47 -23.16
N SER A 209 -17.26 13.73 -22.34
CA SER A 209 -17.16 13.98 -20.90
C SER A 209 -16.33 15.23 -20.62
N ALA A 210 -16.95 16.28 -20.10
CA ALA A 210 -16.26 17.49 -19.69
C ALA A 210 -15.31 17.21 -18.53
N GLY A 211 -15.72 16.36 -17.57
CA GLY A 211 -14.89 15.97 -16.43
C GLY A 211 -13.62 15.24 -16.84
N LEU A 212 -13.72 14.22 -17.71
CA LEU A 212 -12.57 13.47 -18.21
C LEU A 212 -11.69 14.33 -19.12
N LYS A 213 -12.29 15.14 -20.00
CA LYS A 213 -11.56 16.05 -20.88
C LYS A 213 -10.71 17.03 -20.08
N ALA A 214 -11.25 17.59 -19.00
CA ALA A 214 -10.51 18.49 -18.11
C ALA A 214 -9.28 17.83 -17.47
N ILE A 215 -9.32 16.52 -17.22
CA ILE A 215 -8.18 15.77 -16.66
C ILE A 215 -7.18 15.37 -17.76
N ILE A 216 -7.66 14.67 -18.79
CA ILE A 216 -6.83 14.02 -19.81
C ILE A 216 -6.15 15.04 -20.71
N GLN A 217 -6.84 16.14 -21.02
CA GLN A 217 -6.35 17.20 -21.91
C GLN A 217 -5.87 18.43 -21.14
N ALA A 218 -5.67 18.33 -19.82
CA ALA A 218 -5.08 19.42 -19.05
C ALA A 218 -3.70 19.81 -19.63
N PRO A 219 -3.40 21.11 -19.82
CA PRO A 219 -2.12 21.54 -20.36
C PRO A 219 -0.93 20.97 -19.57
N GLY A 220 -0.02 20.28 -20.26
CA GLY A 220 1.16 19.65 -19.65
C GLY A 220 0.89 18.34 -18.91
N ALA A 221 -0.33 17.78 -18.99
CA ALA A 221 -0.63 16.47 -18.45
C ALA A 221 0.19 15.38 -19.17
N THR A 222 0.75 14.47 -18.37
CA THR A 222 1.53 13.30 -18.80
C THR A 222 0.84 11.99 -18.43
N GLY A 223 -0.16 12.05 -17.56
CA GLY A 223 -0.93 10.91 -17.11
C GLY A 223 -2.14 11.30 -16.28
N ILE A 224 -2.69 10.31 -15.59
CA ILE A 224 -3.73 10.45 -14.58
C ILE A 224 -3.18 9.88 -13.28
N VAL A 225 -3.20 10.68 -12.21
CA VAL A 225 -2.89 10.18 -10.87
C VAL A 225 -4.19 9.80 -10.16
N LEU A 226 -4.14 8.69 -9.43
CA LEU A 226 -5.18 8.26 -8.51
C LEU A 226 -4.57 8.20 -7.12
N ARG A 227 -5.19 8.91 -6.17
CA ARG A 227 -4.94 8.77 -4.74
C ARG A 227 -6.21 8.30 -4.05
N PHE A 228 -6.10 7.28 -3.21
CA PHE A 228 -7.21 6.80 -2.40
C PHE A 228 -6.77 6.44 -0.99
N VAL A 229 -7.70 6.52 -0.05
CA VAL A 229 -7.53 6.14 1.35
C VAL A 229 -8.55 5.08 1.68
N MET A 230 -8.07 3.95 2.21
CA MET A 230 -8.92 2.96 2.87
C MET A 230 -8.89 3.15 4.38
N PHE A 231 -10.02 2.97 5.04
CA PHE A 231 -10.14 3.14 6.49
C PHE A 231 -11.39 2.42 7.02
N GLU A 232 -11.51 2.33 8.35
CA GLU A 232 -12.51 1.49 9.01
C GLU A 232 -12.43 0.02 8.54
N MET A 233 -11.23 -0.49 8.25
CA MET A 233 -11.06 -1.85 7.75
C MET A 233 -11.28 -2.87 8.89
N CYS A 234 -12.23 -3.79 8.73
CA CYS A 234 -12.41 -4.91 9.65
C CYS A 234 -12.78 -6.20 8.90
N PRO A 235 -12.50 -7.40 9.44
CA PRO A 235 -13.01 -8.66 8.89
C PRO A 235 -14.54 -8.66 8.80
N GLN A 236 -15.11 -9.37 7.83
CA GLN A 236 -16.57 -9.48 7.68
C GLN A 236 -17.20 -10.27 8.83
N MET A 237 -16.60 -11.40 9.22
CA MET A 237 -17.04 -12.24 10.34
C MET A 237 -16.43 -11.78 11.68
N THR A 238 -17.21 -11.90 12.75
CA THR A 238 -16.73 -11.78 14.14
C THR A 238 -15.84 -12.98 14.51
N THR A 239 -15.10 -12.90 15.64
CA THR A 239 -14.27 -14.02 16.12
C THR A 239 -15.11 -15.29 16.25
N ALA A 240 -16.25 -15.17 16.95
CA ALA A 240 -17.13 -16.30 17.23
C ALA A 240 -17.74 -16.92 15.96
N GLN A 241 -18.01 -16.10 14.93
CA GLN A 241 -18.51 -16.60 13.65
C GLN A 241 -17.43 -17.41 12.91
N LEU A 242 -16.18 -16.91 12.88
CA LEU A 242 -15.08 -17.65 12.26
C LEU A 242 -14.76 -18.95 13.00
N ASP A 243 -14.73 -18.91 14.33
CA ASP A 243 -14.50 -20.10 15.16
C ASP A 243 -15.58 -21.16 14.93
N ALA A 244 -16.86 -20.75 14.83
CA ALA A 244 -17.96 -21.64 14.53
C ALA A 244 -17.85 -22.25 13.12
N ASP A 245 -17.40 -21.46 12.13
CA ASP A 245 -17.14 -21.95 10.78
C ASP A 245 -16.04 -23.01 10.79
N TYR A 246 -14.92 -22.77 11.46
CA TYR A 246 -13.80 -23.73 11.51
C TYR A 246 -14.13 -24.98 12.32
N ALA A 247 -14.86 -24.84 13.43
CA ALA A 247 -15.36 -25.98 14.21
C ALA A 247 -16.33 -26.86 13.39
N ALA A 248 -17.03 -26.28 12.42
CA ALA A 248 -17.89 -27.00 11.48
C ALA A 248 -17.14 -27.53 10.24
N GLY A 249 -15.81 -27.38 10.17
CA GLY A 249 -15.00 -27.76 9.00
C GLY A 249 -15.22 -26.87 7.77
N LYS A 250 -15.77 -25.67 7.95
CA LYS A 250 -16.00 -24.69 6.88
C LYS A 250 -14.84 -23.70 6.82
N TYR A 251 -14.08 -23.78 5.74
CA TYR A 251 -12.90 -22.95 5.52
C TYR A 251 -13.22 -21.72 4.65
N THR A 252 -14.16 -20.90 5.11
CA THR A 252 -14.65 -19.74 4.36
C THR A 252 -13.62 -18.60 4.37
N PRO A 253 -13.32 -17.95 3.23
CA PRO A 253 -12.60 -16.68 3.24
C PRO A 253 -13.36 -15.64 4.05
N ASN A 254 -12.64 -14.86 4.84
CA ASN A 254 -13.17 -13.84 5.72
C ASN A 254 -12.53 -12.48 5.39
N PRO A 255 -12.80 -11.91 4.21
CA PRO A 255 -12.12 -10.70 3.76
C PRO A 255 -12.34 -9.53 4.71
N SER A 256 -11.38 -8.60 4.75
CA SER A 256 -11.58 -7.33 5.43
C SER A 256 -12.30 -6.35 4.52
N ILE A 257 -13.25 -5.64 5.08
CA ILE A 257 -14.10 -4.66 4.42
C ILE A 257 -14.01 -3.31 5.13
N GLY A 258 -14.06 -2.23 4.37
CA GLY A 258 -14.06 -0.88 4.91
C GLY A 258 -14.48 0.16 3.90
N ARG A 259 -14.21 1.42 4.23
CA ARG A 259 -14.58 2.59 3.43
C ARG A 259 -13.40 3.02 2.57
N VAL A 260 -13.68 3.58 1.39
CA VAL A 260 -12.69 4.21 0.52
C VAL A 260 -13.11 5.62 0.13
N ILE A 261 -12.14 6.52 0.07
CA ILE A 261 -12.28 7.87 -0.50
C ILE A 261 -11.11 8.05 -1.46
N GLY A 262 -11.34 8.65 -2.61
CA GLY A 262 -10.24 8.96 -3.51
C GLY A 262 -10.49 10.13 -4.43
N THR A 263 -9.43 10.47 -5.15
CA THR A 263 -9.37 11.58 -6.10
C THR A 263 -8.56 11.14 -7.31
N LEU A 264 -9.12 11.37 -8.49
CA LEU A 264 -8.41 11.35 -9.76
C LEU A 264 -8.12 12.76 -10.21
N ALA A 265 -6.93 12.98 -10.75
CA ALA A 265 -6.49 14.26 -11.29
C ALA A 265 -5.50 14.03 -12.44
N PRO A 266 -5.10 15.06 -13.22
CA PRO A 266 -3.99 14.93 -14.16
C PRO A 266 -2.72 14.44 -13.44
N ALA A 267 -1.69 14.02 -14.14
CA ALA A 267 -0.34 13.92 -13.59
C ALA A 267 0.57 14.82 -14.41
N PHE A 268 1.36 15.66 -13.75
CA PHE A 268 2.23 16.62 -14.45
C PHE A 268 3.69 16.15 -14.45
N VAL A 269 4.47 16.69 -15.40
CA VAL A 269 5.92 16.48 -15.45
C VAL A 269 6.56 16.78 -14.10
N GLY A 270 7.44 15.89 -13.66
CA GLY A 270 8.19 16.04 -12.43
C GLY A 270 7.40 15.77 -11.16
N GLU A 271 6.16 15.26 -11.22
CA GLU A 271 5.48 14.74 -10.04
C GLU A 271 5.95 13.31 -9.73
N LEU A 272 5.99 12.96 -8.44
CA LEU A 272 6.25 11.58 -8.01
C LEU A 272 5.03 10.73 -8.37
N LEU A 273 5.27 9.56 -8.95
CA LEU A 273 4.24 8.64 -9.43
C LEU A 273 3.50 7.93 -8.30
N GLY A 274 4.22 7.60 -7.22
CA GLY A 274 3.71 6.75 -6.14
C GLY A 274 3.63 7.42 -4.77
N CYS A 275 3.92 8.71 -4.66
CA CYS A 275 3.99 9.43 -3.38
C CYS A 275 3.19 10.74 -3.43
N GLN A 276 2.45 11.04 -2.36
CA GLN A 276 1.63 12.24 -2.24
C GLN A 276 2.52 13.47 -2.40
N PRO A 277 2.19 14.44 -3.26
CA PRO A 277 3.01 15.63 -3.43
C PRO A 277 2.75 16.63 -2.28
N GLY A 278 3.67 17.57 -2.05
CA GLY A 278 3.40 18.78 -1.26
C GLY A 278 3.98 18.88 0.13
N ARG A 279 3.47 19.88 0.84
CA ARG A 279 3.78 20.20 2.23
C ARG A 279 3.04 19.21 3.12
N GLN A 280 3.75 18.51 4.00
CA GLN A 280 3.15 17.50 4.88
C GLN A 280 2.83 18.11 6.24
N ILE A 281 1.59 17.97 6.70
CA ILE A 281 1.09 18.53 7.95
C ILE A 281 0.65 17.38 8.85
N VAL A 282 1.42 17.08 9.90
CA VAL A 282 1.24 15.88 10.72
C VAL A 282 0.42 16.24 11.96
N ASN A 283 -0.70 15.54 12.16
CA ASN A 283 -1.47 15.61 13.40
C ASN A 283 -0.70 14.90 14.51
N GLN A 284 -0.23 15.67 15.48
CA GLN A 284 0.62 15.20 16.57
C GLN A 284 -0.09 14.20 17.51
N ALA A 285 -1.43 14.18 17.51
CA ALA A 285 -2.20 13.28 18.36
C ALA A 285 -2.45 11.90 17.74
N THR A 286 -2.45 11.80 16.41
CA THR A 286 -2.80 10.58 15.64
C THR A 286 -1.69 10.09 14.73
N GLY A 287 -0.67 10.90 14.45
CA GLY A 287 0.39 10.64 13.47
C GLY A 287 -0.03 10.80 12.01
N ASN A 288 -1.31 11.08 11.74
CA ASN A 288 -1.86 11.14 10.39
C ASN A 288 -1.50 12.46 9.71
N ALA A 289 -1.29 12.43 8.40
CA ALA A 289 -0.85 13.60 7.64
C ALA A 289 -1.94 14.18 6.72
N ALA A 290 -1.97 15.50 6.61
CA ALA A 290 -2.53 16.22 5.48
C ALA A 290 -1.42 16.64 4.51
N TYR A 291 -1.80 16.94 3.28
CA TYR A 291 -0.90 17.47 2.26
C TYR A 291 -1.43 18.79 1.71
N ALA A 292 -0.56 19.78 1.51
CA ALA A 292 -0.96 21.08 1.02
C ALA A 292 -0.09 21.61 -0.13
N ALA A 293 -0.72 22.36 -1.03
CA ALA A 293 -0.05 23.17 -2.04
C ALA A 293 -0.74 24.51 -2.27
N LEU A 294 0.08 25.54 -2.45
CA LEU A 294 -0.35 26.83 -2.96
C LEU A 294 -0.24 26.83 -4.49
N GLY A 295 -1.35 27.01 -5.18
CA GLY A 295 -1.40 27.23 -6.62
C GLY A 295 -0.98 28.65 -7.01
N ASN A 296 -0.54 28.81 -8.26
CA ASN A 296 -0.19 30.12 -8.82
C ASN A 296 -1.41 31.07 -8.94
N ASN A 297 -2.61 30.52 -8.90
CA ASN A 297 -3.88 31.25 -8.86
C ASN A 297 -4.25 31.77 -7.46
N GLY A 298 -3.37 31.58 -6.46
CA GLY A 298 -3.63 32.03 -5.09
C GLY A 298 -4.54 31.12 -4.27
N LEU A 299 -4.88 29.93 -4.77
CA LEU A 299 -5.62 28.92 -4.00
C LEU A 299 -4.65 28.04 -3.22
N LEU A 300 -4.84 27.93 -1.91
CA LEU A 300 -4.22 26.89 -1.09
C LEU A 300 -5.17 25.70 -1.00
N SER A 301 -4.75 24.57 -1.54
CA SER A 301 -5.50 23.33 -1.48
C SER A 301 -4.87 22.38 -0.47
N LEU A 302 -5.70 21.83 0.41
CA LEU A 302 -5.30 20.91 1.47
C LEU A 302 -6.05 19.59 1.31
N ASP A 303 -5.32 18.51 1.02
CA ASP A 303 -5.82 17.15 1.19
C ASP A 303 -5.78 16.84 2.68
N MET A 304 -6.93 17.04 3.31
CA MET A 304 -7.07 16.87 4.73
C MET A 304 -7.47 15.46 5.11
N VAL A 305 -7.71 14.55 4.14
CA VAL A 305 -8.50 13.31 4.31
C VAL A 305 -8.17 12.51 5.56
N ASN A 306 -6.91 12.51 6.02
CA ASN A 306 -6.47 11.74 7.18
C ASN A 306 -6.37 12.57 8.47
N VAL A 307 -6.28 13.90 8.40
CA VAL A 307 -5.85 14.75 9.52
C VAL A 307 -6.89 14.90 10.63
N ILE A 308 -8.19 14.96 10.28
CA ILE A 308 -9.29 15.06 11.25
C ILE A 308 -9.95 13.68 11.37
N PRO A 309 -9.63 12.85 12.39
CA PRO A 309 -10.13 11.48 12.49
C PRO A 309 -11.65 11.43 12.62
N LYS A 310 -12.25 10.28 12.29
CA LYS A 310 -13.62 9.95 12.74
C LYS A 310 -13.61 9.69 14.23
N GLN A 311 -14.67 10.12 14.92
CA GLN A 311 -14.83 9.80 16.32
C GLN A 311 -15.10 8.31 16.49
N THR A 312 -16.17 7.80 15.89
CA THR A 312 -16.60 6.42 16.04
C THR A 312 -16.49 5.65 14.74
N PHE A 313 -16.18 4.36 14.87
CA PHE A 313 -16.40 3.37 13.83
C PHE A 313 -17.89 3.34 13.40
N ARG A 314 -18.16 2.83 12.20
CA ARG A 314 -19.52 2.65 11.68
C ARG A 314 -20.36 1.75 12.60
N ALA A 315 -21.66 2.05 12.73
CA ALA A 315 -22.57 1.32 13.61
C ALA A 315 -22.91 -0.09 13.08
N VAL A 316 -23.00 -0.24 11.76
CA VAL A 316 -23.30 -1.50 11.08
C VAL A 316 -22.01 -1.99 10.41
N ARG A 317 -21.51 -3.17 10.82
CA ARG A 317 -20.18 -3.69 10.45
C ARG A 317 -19.99 -3.84 8.94
N ASP A 318 -21.00 -4.32 8.23
CA ASP A 318 -20.96 -4.61 6.80
C ASP A 318 -21.47 -3.46 5.92
N ASP A 319 -21.97 -2.38 6.52
CA ASP A 319 -22.35 -1.18 5.80
C ASP A 319 -21.11 -0.37 5.40
N ILE A 320 -20.55 -0.72 4.23
CA ILE A 320 -19.39 -0.06 3.64
C ILE A 320 -19.75 0.90 2.50
N THR A 321 -21.02 0.99 2.10
CA THR A 321 -21.44 1.73 0.91
C THR A 321 -22.40 2.89 1.18
N SER A 322 -22.99 3.00 2.38
CA SER A 322 -23.83 4.15 2.75
C SER A 322 -23.05 5.46 2.89
N PRO A 323 -23.68 6.64 2.94
CA PRO A 323 -22.97 7.90 3.23
C PRO A 323 -22.11 7.82 4.50
N ILE A 324 -20.84 8.25 4.38
CA ILE A 324 -19.90 8.22 5.49
C ILE A 324 -20.23 9.36 6.46
N GLY A 325 -20.54 9.02 7.71
CA GLY A 325 -20.80 10.00 8.77
C GLY A 325 -19.60 10.92 9.06
N PRO A 326 -19.82 12.10 9.66
CA PRO A 326 -18.83 13.16 9.79
C PRO A 326 -17.58 12.75 10.59
N ASN A 327 -16.51 13.53 10.46
CA ASN A 327 -15.34 13.43 11.33
C ASN A 327 -15.66 13.89 12.76
N ALA A 328 -14.75 13.61 13.69
CA ALA A 328 -14.82 14.11 15.06
C ALA A 328 -14.92 15.65 15.08
N ASN A 329 -15.84 16.15 15.91
CA ASN A 329 -16.07 17.59 16.06
C ASN A 329 -15.15 18.17 17.16
N TYR A 330 -14.03 18.75 16.75
CA TYR A 330 -13.10 19.44 17.65
C TYR A 330 -13.46 20.92 17.92
N GLY A 331 -14.64 21.37 17.47
CA GLY A 331 -15.00 22.79 17.39
C GLY A 331 -14.50 23.45 16.10
N PRO A 332 -14.53 24.79 16.00
CA PRO A 332 -14.01 25.52 14.85
C PRO A 332 -12.56 25.16 14.53
N VAL A 333 -12.29 24.77 13.29
CA VAL A 333 -10.96 24.35 12.83
C VAL A 333 -10.25 25.54 12.21
N THR A 334 -9.16 25.99 12.82
CA THR A 334 -8.34 27.10 12.33
C THR A 334 -7.18 26.57 11.49
N ILE A 335 -7.01 27.16 10.31
CA ILE A 335 -5.86 26.92 9.44
C ILE A 335 -5.03 28.21 9.40
N ALA A 336 -3.75 28.10 9.73
CA ALA A 336 -2.83 29.24 9.80
C ALA A 336 -1.47 28.94 9.16
N ALA A 337 -0.76 30.00 8.79
CA ALA A 337 0.64 29.96 8.38
C ALA A 337 1.47 30.76 9.40
N GLY A 338 2.22 30.06 10.24
CA GLY A 338 2.79 30.65 11.46
C GLY A 338 1.69 31.27 12.33
N ALA A 339 1.83 32.56 12.65
CA ALA A 339 0.83 33.31 13.40
C ALA A 339 -0.29 33.92 12.53
N ALA A 340 -0.19 33.85 11.19
CA ALA A 340 -1.16 34.46 10.30
C ALA A 340 -2.37 33.52 10.08
N PRO A 341 -3.59 33.90 10.51
CA PRO A 341 -4.78 33.10 10.23
C PRO A 341 -5.12 33.13 8.74
N LEU A 342 -5.35 31.95 8.16
CA LEU A 342 -5.81 31.82 6.78
C LEU A 342 -7.33 31.72 6.73
N THR A 343 -7.91 30.86 7.57
CA THR A 343 -9.36 30.68 7.72
C THR A 343 -9.71 29.96 9.02
N THR A 344 -10.97 30.05 9.41
CA THR A 344 -11.57 29.20 10.45
C THR A 344 -12.81 28.53 9.87
N LEU A 345 -12.81 27.19 9.85
CA LEU A 345 -13.88 26.38 9.28
C LEU A 345 -14.86 25.95 10.38
N ASN A 346 -16.15 26.14 10.13
CA ASN A 346 -17.21 25.67 11.00
C ASN A 346 -17.38 24.14 10.84
N PRO A 347 -17.26 23.32 11.90
CA PRO A 347 -17.42 21.87 11.81
C PRO A 347 -18.83 21.43 11.36
N ALA A 348 -19.85 22.27 11.53
CA ALA A 348 -21.23 21.98 11.12
C ALA A 348 -21.57 22.46 9.71
N ALA A 349 -20.61 23.03 8.97
CA ALA A 349 -20.84 23.57 7.64
C ALA A 349 -19.90 22.96 6.59
N SER A 350 -20.22 23.17 5.32
CA SER A 350 -19.30 22.87 4.22
C SER A 350 -18.03 23.73 4.39
N PRO A 351 -16.82 23.17 4.17
CA PRO A 351 -16.55 21.85 3.61
C PRO A 351 -16.51 20.69 4.62
N LEU A 352 -16.46 20.95 5.93
CA LEU A 352 -16.21 19.91 6.93
C LEU A 352 -17.35 18.91 7.12
N VAL A 353 -18.61 19.32 6.94
CA VAL A 353 -19.76 18.40 6.98
C VAL A 353 -19.88 17.54 5.71
N ASN A 354 -19.43 18.07 4.55
CA ASN A 354 -19.46 17.41 3.25
C ASN A 354 -18.11 16.82 2.86
N TYR A 355 -17.26 16.59 3.84
CA TYR A 355 -15.84 16.31 3.68
C TYR A 355 -15.55 15.19 2.68
N TYR A 356 -16.29 14.09 2.77
CA TYR A 356 -16.12 12.92 1.91
C TYR A 356 -16.63 13.12 0.48
N VAL A 357 -17.63 13.99 0.29
CA VAL A 357 -18.17 14.33 -1.03
C VAL A 357 -17.11 15.00 -1.90
N TYR A 358 -16.23 15.79 -1.28
CA TYR A 358 -15.16 16.54 -1.94
C TYR A 358 -13.79 15.86 -1.82
N GLY A 359 -13.75 14.54 -1.57
CA GLY A 359 -12.50 13.76 -1.53
C GLY A 359 -11.60 14.08 -0.33
N GLY A 360 -12.14 14.76 0.70
CA GLY A 360 -11.39 15.26 1.85
C GLY A 360 -10.49 16.45 1.53
N ILE A 361 -10.66 17.09 0.36
CA ILE A 361 -9.83 18.23 -0.07
C ILE A 361 -10.57 19.54 0.17
N VAL A 362 -9.86 20.51 0.75
CA VAL A 362 -10.36 21.87 0.99
C VAL A 362 -9.53 22.87 0.18
N ASP A 363 -10.21 23.72 -0.59
CA ASP A 363 -9.59 24.79 -1.37
C ASP A 363 -9.86 26.15 -0.70
N LEU A 364 -8.80 26.92 -0.46
CA LEU A 364 -8.85 28.21 0.23
C LEU A 364 -8.33 29.33 -0.68
N PRO A 365 -9.17 30.29 -1.09
CA PRO A 365 -8.67 31.50 -1.73
C PRO A 365 -7.92 32.35 -0.73
N LEU A 366 -6.68 32.72 -1.07
CA LEU A 366 -5.80 33.50 -0.20
C LEU A 366 -5.52 34.89 -0.76
N SER A 367 -5.53 35.88 0.13
CA SER A 367 -5.00 37.21 -0.18
C SER A 367 -3.49 37.18 -0.44
N THR A 368 -2.93 38.20 -1.08
CA THR A 368 -1.48 38.27 -1.36
C THR A 368 -0.62 38.15 -0.10
N SER A 369 -1.05 38.75 1.02
CA SER A 369 -0.33 38.65 2.30
C SER A 369 -0.39 37.24 2.89
N GLN A 370 -1.55 36.57 2.80
CA GLN A 370 -1.71 35.17 3.21
C GLN A 370 -0.85 34.23 2.35
N GLN A 371 -0.82 34.44 1.04
CA GLN A 371 0.05 33.68 0.14
C GLN A 371 1.53 33.84 0.52
N GLN A 372 1.96 35.06 0.88
CA GLN A 372 3.33 35.28 1.32
C GLN A 372 3.63 34.59 2.65
N ALA A 373 2.69 34.62 3.61
CA ALA A 373 2.83 33.88 4.86
C ALA A 373 2.97 32.38 4.59
N VAL A 374 2.10 31.80 3.77
CA VAL A 374 2.17 30.38 3.37
C VAL A 374 3.54 30.05 2.76
N ARG A 375 4.11 30.89 1.89
CA ARG A 375 5.43 30.61 1.28
C ARG A 375 6.60 30.64 2.27
N THR A 376 6.46 31.32 3.40
CA THR A 376 7.60 31.64 4.29
C THR A 376 7.51 31.02 5.68
N THR A 377 6.33 30.51 6.07
CA THR A 377 6.11 29.93 7.39
C THR A 377 5.39 28.59 7.33
N ALA A 378 5.60 27.75 8.35
CA ALA A 378 4.97 26.45 8.48
C ALA A 378 3.44 26.59 8.66
N LEU A 379 2.69 25.70 8.00
CA LEU A 379 1.25 25.56 8.16
C LEU A 379 0.90 24.87 9.48
N ASN A 380 -0.24 25.22 10.04
CA ASN A 380 -0.85 24.51 11.16
C ASN A 380 -2.37 24.41 11.00
N ILE A 381 -2.92 23.32 11.54
CA ILE A 381 -4.36 23.05 11.61
C ILE A 381 -4.68 22.73 13.07
N THR A 382 -5.47 23.58 13.71
CA THR A 382 -5.78 23.48 15.13
C THR A 382 -7.27 23.63 15.41
N ALA A 383 -7.73 23.10 16.55
CA ALA A 383 -9.08 23.32 17.03
C ALA A 383 -9.10 23.37 18.57
N PRO A 384 -10.09 24.04 19.19
CA PRO A 384 -10.05 24.35 20.62
C PRO A 384 -10.31 23.12 21.52
N ASN A 385 -11.12 22.18 21.07
CA ASN A 385 -11.59 21.09 21.92
C ASN A 385 -10.71 19.84 21.77
N ALA A 386 -10.84 18.93 22.73
CA ALA A 386 -10.35 17.56 22.61
C ALA A 386 -11.53 16.60 22.40
N VAL A 387 -11.33 15.56 21.62
CA VAL A 387 -12.29 14.46 21.44
C VAL A 387 -11.58 13.17 21.85
N ASN A 388 -12.19 12.41 22.76
CA ASN A 388 -11.58 11.21 23.36
C ASN A 388 -10.14 11.44 23.87
N GLY A 389 -9.93 12.57 24.56
CA GLY A 389 -8.62 12.96 25.10
C GLY A 389 -7.55 13.35 24.06
N LYS A 390 -7.85 13.28 22.76
CA LYS A 390 -6.96 13.70 21.66
C LYS A 390 -7.29 15.12 21.24
N LYS A 391 -6.28 15.94 20.94
CA LYS A 391 -6.45 17.28 20.35
C LYS A 391 -6.24 17.24 18.84
N LEU A 392 -6.93 18.08 18.09
CA LEU A 392 -6.52 18.40 16.72
C LEU A 392 -5.41 19.45 16.78
N ASN A 393 -4.18 19.00 16.65
CA ASN A 393 -3.00 19.86 16.55
C ASN A 393 -2.08 19.28 15.47
N ALA A 394 -2.22 19.79 14.25
CA ALA A 394 -1.41 19.37 13.13
C ALA A 394 -0.42 20.46 12.73
N THR A 395 0.85 20.08 12.61
CA THR A 395 1.95 20.99 12.33
C THR A 395 2.70 20.51 11.09
N GLU A 396 3.08 21.45 10.24
CA GLU A 396 3.86 21.11 9.07
C GLU A 396 5.28 20.66 9.39
N ALA A 397 5.68 19.54 8.78
CA ALA A 397 7.07 19.16 8.66
C ALA A 397 7.81 20.18 7.78
N THR A 398 8.67 20.98 8.39
CA THR A 398 9.36 22.07 7.71
C THR A 398 10.23 21.56 6.55
N TYR A 399 10.88 20.42 6.75
CA TYR A 399 11.50 19.66 5.68
C TYR A 399 10.66 18.44 5.34
N ARG A 400 10.65 18.07 4.07
CA ARG A 400 10.04 16.82 3.63
C ARG A 400 10.96 16.08 2.68
N VAL A 401 11.17 14.79 2.97
CA VAL A 401 11.83 13.84 2.07
C VAL A 401 10.75 12.97 1.42
N SER A 402 10.92 12.64 0.14
CA SER A 402 9.98 11.81 -0.61
C SER A 402 10.66 11.14 -1.80
N ALA A 403 10.19 9.96 -2.22
CA ALA A 403 10.66 9.27 -3.41
C ALA A 403 9.59 8.31 -3.95
N ASP A 404 9.78 7.82 -5.18
CA ASP A 404 8.94 6.77 -5.76
C ASP A 404 9.33 5.37 -5.29
N GLN A 405 10.59 5.16 -4.90
CA GLN A 405 11.09 3.87 -4.44
C GLN A 405 10.66 3.60 -3.00
N ARG A 406 9.43 3.13 -2.79
CA ARG A 406 8.89 2.84 -1.44
C ARG A 406 9.12 1.39 -1.01
N ASN A 407 8.85 0.43 -1.88
CA ASN A 407 9.03 -0.99 -1.64
C ASN A 407 9.74 -1.58 -2.86
N VAL A 408 10.93 -2.16 -2.66
CA VAL A 408 11.85 -2.56 -3.74
C VAL A 408 12.27 -4.01 -3.57
N TYR A 409 12.13 -4.78 -4.63
CA TYR A 409 12.66 -6.14 -4.73
C TYR A 409 14.06 -6.08 -5.36
N LEU A 410 15.11 -6.40 -4.60
CA LEU A 410 16.49 -6.20 -5.04
C LEU A 410 16.91 -7.12 -6.19
N GLU A 411 16.22 -8.24 -6.41
CA GLU A 411 16.49 -9.12 -7.56
C GLU A 411 16.15 -8.48 -8.90
N ASP A 412 15.31 -7.43 -8.92
CA ASP A 412 15.03 -6.66 -10.13
C ASP A 412 16.17 -5.67 -10.46
N TYR A 413 17.16 -5.56 -9.56
CA TYR A 413 18.29 -4.64 -9.65
C TYR A 413 19.63 -5.37 -9.36
N PRO A 414 20.03 -6.35 -10.20
CA PRO A 414 21.22 -7.17 -9.95
C PRO A 414 22.53 -6.38 -9.89
N ASN A 415 22.58 -5.22 -10.55
CA ASN A 415 23.75 -4.32 -10.53
C ASN A 415 23.62 -3.19 -9.47
N GLY A 416 22.65 -3.30 -8.55
CA GLY A 416 22.26 -2.24 -7.64
C GLY A 416 21.22 -1.29 -8.25
N LEU A 417 20.67 -0.42 -7.41
CA LEU A 417 19.71 0.62 -7.82
C LEU A 417 20.20 2.01 -7.42
N THR A 418 19.66 3.03 -8.09
CA THR A 418 19.79 4.42 -7.65
C THR A 418 18.47 4.86 -7.04
N ILE A 419 18.51 5.34 -5.80
CA ILE A 419 17.37 5.98 -5.15
C ILE A 419 17.49 7.49 -5.37
N THR A 420 16.43 8.12 -5.87
CA THR A 420 16.36 9.56 -6.06
C THR A 420 15.37 10.16 -5.07
N LEU A 421 15.90 10.89 -4.10
CA LEU A 421 15.10 11.61 -3.12
C LEU A 421 14.72 12.97 -3.67
N ARG A 422 13.49 13.40 -3.39
CA ARG A 422 13.07 14.79 -3.41
C ARG A 422 13.08 15.34 -2.00
N VAL A 423 13.77 16.46 -1.81
CA VAL A 423 13.86 17.18 -0.54
C VAL A 423 13.30 18.58 -0.75
N SER A 424 12.31 18.95 0.06
CA SER A 424 11.72 20.27 0.03
C SER A 424 11.75 20.93 1.41
N TYR A 425 11.77 22.26 1.40
CA TYR A 425 11.59 23.11 2.58
C TYR A 425 10.33 23.92 2.38
N LEU A 426 9.31 23.74 3.23
CA LEU A 426 7.99 24.38 3.11
C LEU A 426 7.37 24.24 1.70
N GLY A 427 7.62 23.10 1.04
CA GLY A 427 7.16 22.81 -0.33
C GLY A 427 8.00 23.44 -1.45
N GLY A 428 8.98 24.28 -1.13
CA GLY A 428 9.93 24.87 -2.07
C GLY A 428 11.32 24.19 -2.06
N PRO A 429 12.28 24.71 -2.84
CA PRO A 429 13.69 24.32 -2.76
C PRO A 429 14.28 24.54 -1.37
N VAL A 430 15.32 23.79 -1.02
CA VAL A 430 16.01 24.01 0.27
C VAL A 430 16.72 25.38 0.27
N PRO A 431 16.66 26.15 1.38
CA PRO A 431 17.20 27.51 1.43
C PRO A 431 18.71 27.56 1.68
N SER A 432 19.30 26.47 2.19
CA SER A 432 20.72 26.34 2.53
C SER A 432 21.16 24.90 2.31
N ALA A 433 22.45 24.61 2.48
CA ALA A 433 22.95 23.23 2.41
C ALA A 433 22.26 22.38 3.49
N THR A 434 21.46 21.41 3.05
CA THR A 434 20.70 20.50 3.91
C THR A 434 21.37 19.13 3.89
N GLN A 435 21.66 18.59 5.07
CA GLN A 435 22.14 17.21 5.20
C GLN A 435 20.96 16.25 5.22
N VAL A 436 21.03 15.18 4.45
CA VAL A 436 20.09 14.05 4.50
C VAL A 436 20.81 12.85 5.06
N SER A 437 20.44 12.43 6.27
CA SER A 437 21.00 11.23 6.91
C SER A 437 20.27 9.98 6.40
N LEU A 438 21.02 8.90 6.17
CA LEU A 438 20.52 7.61 5.73
C LEU A 438 20.82 6.55 6.79
N ALA A 439 19.81 5.80 7.22
CA ALA A 439 19.95 4.76 8.24
C ALA A 439 19.19 3.49 7.85
N ALA A 440 19.82 2.34 8.01
CA ALA A 440 19.20 1.03 7.77
C ALA A 440 18.74 0.39 9.08
N SER A 441 17.54 -0.19 9.07
CA SER A 441 16.99 -0.96 10.17
C SER A 441 16.13 -2.12 9.65
N ALA A 442 15.79 -3.08 10.52
CA ALA A 442 14.78 -4.07 10.20
C ALA A 442 13.38 -3.42 10.19
N PRO A 443 12.56 -3.64 9.14
CA PRO A 443 11.21 -3.10 9.08
C PRO A 443 10.20 -3.88 9.95
N GLY A 444 10.46 -5.16 10.21
CA GLY A 444 9.58 -6.06 10.93
C GLY A 444 10.33 -6.92 11.97
N VAL A 445 9.91 -8.18 12.13
CA VAL A 445 10.34 -9.03 13.26
C VAL A 445 11.77 -9.59 13.11
N TYR A 446 12.37 -9.52 11.93
CA TYR A 446 13.71 -10.03 11.64
C TYR A 446 14.83 -9.04 12.03
N GLY A 447 14.92 -8.71 13.33
CA GLY A 447 15.80 -7.67 13.87
C GLY A 447 17.29 -8.00 14.00
N GLN A 448 17.73 -9.20 13.61
CA GLN A 448 19.16 -9.57 13.67
C GLN A 448 19.89 -9.10 12.41
N LYS A 449 21.14 -8.62 12.56
CA LYS A 449 21.93 -8.04 11.45
C LYS A 449 22.00 -8.92 10.19
N GLN A 450 22.05 -10.25 10.35
CA GLN A 450 22.08 -11.17 9.22
C GLN A 450 20.87 -11.07 8.26
N TYR A 451 19.76 -10.49 8.71
CA TYR A 451 18.51 -10.36 7.95
C TYR A 451 18.26 -8.96 7.38
N PHE A 452 19.10 -7.95 7.68
CA PHE A 452 18.90 -6.59 7.15
C PHE A 452 20.22 -5.86 6.79
N ASP A 453 21.37 -6.33 7.27
CA ASP A 453 22.66 -5.66 7.12
C ASP A 453 23.44 -6.12 5.87
N PHE A 454 22.78 -6.08 4.70
CA PHE A 454 23.32 -6.55 3.41
C PHE A 454 23.53 -5.45 2.36
N LEU A 455 23.31 -4.18 2.71
CA LEU A 455 23.41 -3.04 1.79
C LEU A 455 24.65 -2.18 1.99
N ASN A 456 25.15 -1.63 0.90
CA ASN A 456 26.09 -0.52 0.85
C ASN A 456 25.36 0.73 0.35
N PHE A 457 25.49 1.83 1.10
CA PHE A 457 24.94 3.15 0.78
C PHE A 457 25.73 4.22 1.56
N PRO A 458 25.78 5.48 1.10
CA PRO A 458 26.42 6.56 1.85
C PRO A 458 25.65 6.85 3.15
N PRO A 459 26.32 7.20 4.27
CA PRO A 459 25.62 7.47 5.54
C PRO A 459 24.86 8.81 5.52
N SER A 460 25.25 9.74 4.64
CA SER A 460 24.53 11.00 4.44
C SER A 460 24.79 11.58 3.06
N LEU A 461 23.93 12.51 2.67
CA LEU A 461 23.99 13.28 1.42
C LEU A 461 23.85 14.77 1.73
N THR A 462 24.26 15.62 0.79
CA THR A 462 24.05 17.07 0.87
C THR A 462 23.19 17.54 -0.29
N VAL A 463 22.13 18.28 0.02
CA VAL A 463 21.31 19.01 -0.95
C VAL A 463 21.65 20.48 -0.83
N ASN A 464 22.20 21.08 -1.88
CA ASN A 464 22.61 22.49 -1.85
C ASN A 464 21.41 23.43 -1.98
N ALA A 465 21.59 24.69 -1.58
CA ALA A 465 20.58 25.73 -1.73
C ALA A 465 20.04 25.78 -3.17
N GLY A 466 18.72 25.86 -3.32
CA GLY A 466 18.05 25.88 -4.62
C GLY A 466 17.88 24.51 -5.29
N GLN A 467 18.50 23.44 -4.79
CA GLN A 467 18.24 22.07 -5.26
C GLN A 467 17.00 21.47 -4.59
N GLN A 468 16.41 20.47 -5.25
CA GLN A 468 15.24 19.73 -4.76
C GLN A 468 15.40 18.22 -4.86
N THR A 469 16.45 17.74 -5.50
CA THR A 469 16.68 16.32 -5.72
C THR A 469 18.12 15.93 -5.40
N VAL A 470 18.29 14.73 -4.88
CA VAL A 470 19.59 14.10 -4.68
C VAL A 470 19.46 12.60 -4.92
N SER A 471 20.45 12.01 -5.57
CA SER A 471 20.46 10.58 -5.91
C SER A 471 21.65 9.90 -5.27
N PHE A 472 21.48 8.64 -4.89
CA PHE A 472 22.56 7.84 -4.31
C PHE A 472 22.43 6.37 -4.72
N PRO A 473 23.57 5.67 -4.88
CA PRO A 473 23.57 4.25 -5.19
C PRO A 473 23.27 3.41 -3.94
N VAL A 474 22.56 2.31 -4.16
CA VAL A 474 22.37 1.22 -3.20
C VAL A 474 22.84 -0.06 -3.89
N THR A 475 23.84 -0.72 -3.30
CA THR A 475 24.36 -2.00 -3.79
C THR A 475 24.38 -3.04 -2.68
N LEU A 476 24.56 -4.31 -3.04
CA LEU A 476 24.76 -5.37 -2.06
C LEU A 476 26.19 -5.36 -1.52
N LYS A 477 26.35 -5.78 -0.25
CA LYS A 477 27.68 -6.04 0.34
C LYS A 477 28.30 -7.29 -0.27
N SER A 478 29.63 -7.28 -0.42
CA SER A 478 30.37 -8.49 -0.78
C SER A 478 30.14 -9.60 0.26
N GLY A 479 29.98 -10.84 -0.18
CA GLY A 479 29.69 -11.98 0.68
C GLY A 479 28.24 -12.09 1.19
N SER A 480 27.35 -11.15 0.85
CA SER A 480 25.93 -11.20 1.27
C SER A 480 25.07 -12.12 0.41
N ALA A 481 25.64 -12.85 -0.56
CA ALA A 481 24.92 -13.72 -1.50
C ALA A 481 23.90 -14.65 -0.81
N GLY A 482 24.34 -15.36 0.23
CA GLY A 482 23.49 -16.30 0.99
C GLY A 482 22.53 -15.65 2.00
N GLN A 483 22.61 -14.33 2.24
CA GLN A 483 21.68 -13.65 3.15
C GLN A 483 20.31 -13.46 2.49
N ALA A 484 19.24 -13.52 3.28
CA ALA A 484 17.89 -13.14 2.88
C ALA A 484 17.26 -12.29 3.97
N GLY A 485 16.35 -11.39 3.59
CA GLY A 485 15.58 -10.62 4.55
C GLY A 485 15.15 -9.26 4.02
N PHE A 486 14.95 -8.33 4.95
CA PHE A 486 14.23 -7.09 4.73
C PHE A 486 14.95 -5.93 5.42
N VAL A 487 15.00 -4.78 4.76
CA VAL A 487 15.64 -3.58 5.31
C VAL A 487 14.80 -2.35 5.01
N ALA A 488 14.58 -1.51 6.01
CA ALA A 488 14.06 -0.15 5.84
C ALA A 488 15.25 0.82 5.82
N LEU A 489 15.38 1.58 4.75
CA LEU A 489 16.33 2.67 4.62
C LEU A 489 15.60 4.00 4.91
N THR A 490 15.72 4.51 6.14
CA THR A 490 15.15 5.78 6.57
C THR A 490 16.01 6.95 6.10
N CYS A 491 15.36 7.99 5.58
CA CYS A 491 15.97 9.21 5.06
C CYS A 491 15.41 10.42 5.81
N THR A 492 16.29 11.19 6.46
CA THR A 492 15.90 12.29 7.35
C THR A 492 16.69 13.56 7.03
N ALA A 493 16.00 14.68 6.79
CA ALA A 493 16.64 15.97 6.51
C ALA A 493 16.97 16.72 7.82
N ASN A 494 18.23 17.13 7.99
CA ASN A 494 18.76 17.86 9.16
C ASN A 494 18.38 17.22 10.52
N GLY A 495 18.25 15.90 10.57
CA GLY A 495 17.86 15.17 11.78
C GLY A 495 16.41 15.36 12.22
N VAL A 496 15.58 16.05 11.44
CA VAL A 496 14.15 16.25 11.75
C VAL A 496 13.34 15.05 11.27
N GLY A 497 12.83 14.27 12.22
CA GLY A 497 12.03 13.07 11.94
C GLY A 497 10.67 13.37 11.30
N ASP A 498 10.09 14.53 11.59
CA ASP A 498 8.87 15.00 10.93
C ASP A 498 9.16 15.22 9.43
N GLY A 499 8.43 14.52 8.57
CA GLY A 499 8.65 14.57 7.12
C GLY A 499 9.74 13.64 6.60
N ALA A 500 10.25 12.72 7.43
CA ALA A 500 11.16 11.67 6.99
C ALA A 500 10.49 10.70 6.00
N PHE A 501 11.32 10.08 5.18
CA PHE A 501 10.92 9.05 4.22
C PHE A 501 11.61 7.72 4.52
N PHE A 502 11.11 6.63 3.96
CA PHE A 502 11.82 5.36 3.95
C PHE A 502 11.54 4.58 2.68
N THR A 503 12.54 3.80 2.28
CA THR A 503 12.46 2.76 1.26
C THR A 503 12.63 1.41 1.94
N ASN A 504 11.67 0.50 1.78
CA ASN A 504 11.83 -0.89 2.18
C ASN A 504 12.42 -1.70 1.03
N LEU A 505 13.36 -2.58 1.33
CA LEU A 505 13.99 -3.45 0.35
C LEU A 505 13.92 -4.90 0.81
N ARG A 506 13.63 -5.81 -0.13
CA ARG A 506 13.68 -7.25 0.09
C ARG A 506 14.86 -7.84 -0.67
N LYS A 507 15.63 -8.69 0.03
CA LYS A 507 16.69 -9.52 -0.55
C LYS A 507 16.32 -10.99 -0.44
N TYR A 508 16.48 -11.73 -1.54
CA TYR A 508 16.45 -13.19 -1.53
C TYR A 508 17.86 -13.78 -1.39
N ALA A 509 17.96 -14.96 -0.78
CA ALA A 509 19.19 -15.72 -0.74
C ALA A 509 19.47 -16.38 -2.10
N GLN A 510 20.74 -16.36 -2.51
CA GLN A 510 21.25 -17.32 -3.49
C GLN A 510 21.60 -18.62 -2.76
N THR A 511 21.02 -19.73 -3.20
CA THR A 511 21.20 -21.04 -2.56
C THR A 511 21.09 -22.16 -3.60
N ASP A 512 21.83 -23.23 -3.37
CA ASP A 512 21.76 -24.48 -4.13
C ASP A 512 20.88 -25.54 -3.45
N PHE A 513 20.34 -25.22 -2.27
CA PHE A 513 19.58 -26.13 -1.40
C PHE A 513 20.34 -27.41 -1.01
N GLY A 514 21.68 -27.40 -1.10
CA GLY A 514 22.54 -28.58 -0.93
C GLY A 514 22.41 -29.61 -2.06
N ILE A 515 21.84 -29.22 -3.21
CA ILE A 515 21.61 -30.11 -4.36
C ILE A 515 22.74 -29.91 -5.38
N ALA A 516 23.42 -31.01 -5.73
CA ALA A 516 24.51 -30.97 -6.69
C ALA A 516 24.03 -30.47 -8.07
N LYS A 517 24.80 -29.57 -8.69
CA LYS A 517 24.59 -29.09 -10.07
C LYS A 517 24.50 -30.27 -11.03
N GLY A 518 23.53 -30.23 -11.95
CA GLY A 518 23.27 -31.29 -12.92
C GLY A 518 22.32 -32.40 -12.44
N SER A 519 21.91 -32.39 -11.17
CA SER A 519 20.96 -33.37 -10.63
C SER A 519 19.58 -33.23 -11.26
N THR A 520 18.88 -34.35 -11.43
CA THR A 520 17.42 -34.35 -11.67
C THR A 520 16.69 -34.06 -10.37
N ILE A 521 15.83 -33.05 -10.36
CA ILE A 521 15.12 -32.64 -9.15
C ILE A 521 13.97 -33.59 -8.83
N THR A 522 13.86 -33.97 -7.56
CA THR A 522 12.81 -34.85 -7.04
C THR A 522 11.72 -34.08 -6.27
N TRP A 523 10.57 -34.73 -6.06
CA TRP A 523 9.50 -34.18 -5.22
C TRP A 523 9.97 -33.85 -3.79
N ALA A 524 10.79 -34.74 -3.21
CA ALA A 524 11.35 -34.58 -1.87
C ALA A 524 12.28 -33.36 -1.75
N GLN A 525 12.82 -32.85 -2.86
CA GLN A 525 13.63 -31.64 -2.91
C GLN A 525 12.77 -30.40 -3.13
N VAL A 526 11.81 -30.43 -4.07
CA VAL A 526 11.03 -29.24 -4.43
C VAL A 526 9.95 -28.91 -3.38
N TYR A 527 9.28 -29.91 -2.80
CA TYR A 527 8.17 -29.68 -1.90
C TYR A 527 8.56 -28.90 -0.63
N PRO A 528 9.51 -29.37 0.20
CA PRO A 528 9.88 -28.66 1.42
C PRO A 528 10.56 -27.31 1.17
N ASN A 529 11.33 -27.19 0.09
CA ASN A 529 12.10 -25.96 -0.20
C ASN A 529 11.30 -24.88 -0.93
N VAL A 530 10.19 -25.23 -1.61
CA VAL A 530 9.46 -24.30 -2.48
C VAL A 530 7.96 -24.27 -2.17
N LEU A 531 7.28 -25.42 -2.19
CA LEU A 531 5.81 -25.46 -2.25
C LEU A 531 5.15 -25.53 -0.87
N ARG A 532 5.79 -26.16 0.12
CA ARG A 532 5.21 -26.45 1.43
C ARG A 532 4.81 -25.18 2.21
N PHE A 533 5.65 -24.15 2.19
CA PHE A 533 5.31 -22.84 2.77
C PHE A 533 4.04 -22.27 2.14
N HIS A 534 3.96 -22.24 0.80
CA HIS A 534 2.81 -21.67 0.10
C HIS A 534 1.54 -22.49 0.27
N TYR A 535 1.68 -23.82 0.37
CA TYR A 535 0.57 -24.73 0.68
C TYR A 535 -0.07 -24.39 2.04
N LEU A 536 0.74 -24.16 3.07
CA LEU A 536 0.28 -23.87 4.43
C LEU A 536 -0.09 -22.41 4.65
N ALA A 537 0.65 -21.46 4.08
CA ALA A 537 0.39 -20.04 4.28
C ALA A 537 -0.74 -19.52 3.37
N PHE A 538 -0.95 -20.14 2.20
CA PHE A 538 -1.90 -19.67 1.19
C PHE A 538 -2.75 -20.81 0.63
N PRO A 539 -3.55 -21.50 1.46
CA PRO A 539 -4.34 -22.67 1.04
C PRO A 539 -5.35 -22.36 -0.08
N ALA A 540 -5.69 -21.08 -0.32
CA ALA A 540 -6.48 -20.66 -1.47
C ALA A 540 -5.83 -21.08 -2.81
N MET A 541 -4.49 -21.12 -2.89
CA MET A 541 -3.78 -21.62 -4.08
C MET A 541 -4.08 -23.10 -4.32
N SER A 542 -4.19 -23.88 -3.25
CA SER A 542 -4.49 -25.32 -3.28
C SER A 542 -5.91 -25.65 -3.75
N ARG A 543 -6.82 -24.67 -3.81
CA ARG A 543 -8.14 -24.83 -4.43
C ARG A 543 -8.08 -24.90 -5.95
N TYR A 544 -7.04 -24.31 -6.55
CA TYR A 544 -6.82 -24.32 -8.00
C TYR A 544 -5.83 -25.42 -8.39
N VAL A 545 -4.75 -25.57 -7.62
CA VAL A 545 -3.73 -26.62 -7.83
C VAL A 545 -3.30 -27.15 -6.46
N PRO A 546 -3.66 -28.39 -6.07
CA PRO A 546 -3.19 -29.00 -4.83
C PRO A 546 -1.67 -28.99 -4.71
N LEU A 547 -1.11 -28.05 -3.93
CA LEU A 547 0.34 -27.78 -3.91
C LEU A 547 1.16 -28.86 -3.19
N ASN A 548 0.50 -29.78 -2.47
CA ASN A 548 1.11 -30.92 -1.79
C ASN A 548 1.00 -32.24 -2.58
N GLN A 549 0.51 -32.20 -3.82
CA GLN A 549 0.39 -33.38 -4.68
C GLN A 549 1.27 -33.24 -5.93
N PRO A 550 2.22 -34.17 -6.17
CA PRO A 550 3.15 -34.07 -7.30
C PRO A 550 2.44 -34.10 -8.65
N ASP A 551 1.43 -34.96 -8.81
CA ASP A 551 0.69 -35.11 -10.07
C ASP A 551 -0.12 -33.86 -10.41
N ALA A 552 -0.74 -33.21 -9.41
CA ALA A 552 -1.47 -31.96 -9.61
C ALA A 552 -0.55 -30.82 -10.05
N ILE A 553 0.63 -30.71 -9.42
CA ILE A 553 1.66 -29.74 -9.81
C ILE A 553 2.13 -29.99 -11.26
N MET A 554 2.35 -31.25 -11.63
CA MET A 554 2.76 -31.61 -12.99
C MET A 554 1.66 -31.34 -14.02
N ALA A 555 0.39 -31.60 -13.68
CA ALA A 555 -0.75 -31.28 -14.54
C ALA A 555 -0.89 -29.77 -14.79
N ALA A 556 -0.54 -28.93 -13.81
CA ALA A 556 -0.56 -27.48 -13.90
C ALA A 556 0.75 -26.85 -14.43
N LYS A 557 1.73 -27.66 -14.85
CA LYS A 557 3.09 -27.25 -15.24
C LYS A 557 3.16 -25.97 -16.07
N ASN A 558 2.43 -25.92 -17.18
CA ASN A 558 2.56 -24.79 -18.13
C ASN A 558 2.09 -23.48 -17.50
N ALA A 559 1.01 -23.51 -16.72
CA ALA A 559 0.50 -22.32 -16.02
C ALA A 559 1.48 -21.86 -14.93
N ILE A 560 2.06 -22.78 -14.17
CA ILE A 560 3.06 -22.47 -13.13
C ILE A 560 4.32 -21.88 -13.76
N LEU A 561 4.85 -22.49 -14.83
CA LEU A 561 6.03 -21.99 -15.54
C LEU A 561 5.81 -20.59 -16.12
N ALA A 562 4.63 -20.32 -16.67
CA ALA A 562 4.27 -18.99 -17.18
C ALA A 562 4.23 -17.97 -16.03
N ARG A 563 3.44 -18.22 -14.98
CA ARG A 563 3.21 -17.24 -13.90
C ARG A 563 4.40 -17.02 -12.97
N THR A 564 5.38 -17.91 -12.96
CA THR A 564 6.65 -17.75 -12.23
C THR A 564 7.76 -17.10 -13.08
N SER A 565 7.48 -16.77 -14.35
CA SER A 565 8.45 -16.14 -15.24
C SER A 565 8.56 -14.63 -15.03
N ASP A 566 9.67 -14.04 -15.51
CA ASP A 566 9.92 -12.60 -15.40
C ASP A 566 8.90 -11.77 -16.17
N ALA A 567 8.28 -12.32 -17.23
CA ALA A 567 7.24 -11.62 -18.00
C ALA A 567 6.00 -11.27 -17.16
N TYR A 568 5.76 -12.01 -16.07
CA TYR A 568 4.65 -11.78 -15.16
C TYR A 568 5.06 -10.93 -13.94
N LYS A 569 6.35 -10.63 -13.75
CA LYS A 569 6.78 -9.72 -12.67
C LYS A 569 6.09 -8.37 -12.82
N GLY A 570 5.68 -7.78 -11.70
CA GLY A 570 4.94 -6.52 -11.67
C GLY A 570 3.46 -6.62 -12.08
N THR A 571 2.95 -7.81 -12.46
CA THR A 571 1.53 -8.02 -12.78
C THR A 571 0.75 -8.57 -11.58
N THR A 572 -0.58 -8.52 -11.63
CA THR A 572 -1.46 -9.19 -10.64
C THR A 572 -1.48 -10.71 -10.79
N LEU A 573 -0.84 -11.24 -11.82
CA LEU A 573 -0.88 -12.65 -12.21
C LEU A 573 0.38 -13.43 -11.81
N PHE A 574 1.38 -12.74 -11.25
CA PHE A 574 2.63 -13.34 -10.82
C PHE A 574 2.42 -14.38 -9.71
N MET A 575 3.14 -15.50 -9.79
CA MET A 575 3.12 -16.56 -8.79
C MET A 575 4.48 -16.68 -8.07
N PRO A 576 4.50 -16.76 -6.72
CA PRO A 576 3.34 -16.61 -5.83
C PRO A 576 2.87 -15.15 -5.83
N VAL A 577 1.57 -14.94 -5.54
CA VAL A 577 0.98 -13.60 -5.51
C VAL A 577 1.75 -12.69 -4.56
N VAL A 578 2.12 -13.19 -3.39
CA VAL A 578 2.94 -12.50 -2.38
C VAL A 578 4.42 -12.30 -2.74
N ARG A 579 4.83 -12.71 -3.95
CA ARG A 579 6.20 -12.59 -4.49
C ARG A 579 7.29 -13.27 -3.67
N SER A 580 6.93 -14.05 -2.66
CA SER A 580 7.83 -14.59 -1.66
C SER A 580 8.80 -15.66 -2.16
N MET A 581 8.51 -16.29 -3.30
CA MET A 581 9.37 -17.31 -3.89
C MET A 581 10.60 -16.67 -4.53
N SER A 582 11.77 -16.95 -3.96
CA SER A 582 13.08 -16.49 -4.43
C SER A 582 13.40 -16.95 -5.86
N PRO A 583 14.34 -16.28 -6.56
CA PRO A 583 14.87 -16.77 -7.84
C PRO A 583 15.37 -18.21 -7.78
N ALA A 584 16.05 -18.62 -6.69
CA ALA A 584 16.51 -19.99 -6.48
C ALA A 584 15.35 -20.99 -6.37
N GLN A 585 14.30 -20.65 -5.62
CA GLN A 585 13.10 -21.50 -5.51
C GLN A 585 12.36 -21.61 -6.85
N ARG A 586 12.24 -20.52 -7.62
CA ARG A 586 11.64 -20.53 -8.96
C ARG A 586 12.45 -21.40 -9.93
N ALA A 587 13.78 -21.32 -9.87
CA ALA A 587 14.67 -22.17 -10.66
C ALA A 587 14.53 -23.65 -10.29
N LEU A 588 14.45 -23.97 -8.99
CA LEU A 588 14.31 -25.34 -8.51
C LEU A 588 12.97 -25.95 -8.96
N LEU A 589 11.89 -25.18 -8.84
CA LEU A 589 10.56 -25.56 -9.33
C LEU A 589 10.55 -25.75 -10.85
N ARG A 590 11.20 -24.86 -11.62
CA ARG A 590 11.34 -25.02 -13.07
C ARG A 590 12.09 -26.30 -13.44
N ALA A 591 13.21 -26.59 -12.77
CA ALA A 591 13.99 -27.79 -13.01
C ALA A 591 13.15 -29.06 -12.77
N TYR A 592 12.41 -29.12 -11.65
CA TYR A 592 11.44 -30.19 -11.37
C TYR A 592 10.40 -30.34 -12.48
N LEU A 593 9.70 -29.25 -12.83
CA LEU A 593 8.61 -29.28 -13.79
C LEU A 593 9.07 -29.65 -15.21
N THR A 594 10.28 -29.24 -15.60
CA THR A 594 10.80 -29.46 -16.96
C THR A 594 11.64 -30.72 -17.09
N GLY A 595 12.08 -31.32 -15.98
CA GLY A 595 13.09 -32.38 -15.98
C GLY A 595 14.47 -31.88 -16.40
N SER A 596 14.68 -30.55 -16.46
CA SER A 596 15.98 -30.00 -16.83
C SER A 596 16.99 -30.18 -15.68
N PRO A 597 18.26 -30.45 -15.98
CA PRO A 597 19.29 -30.61 -14.94
C PRO A 597 19.40 -29.38 -14.05
N TRP A 598 19.49 -29.56 -12.74
CA TRP A 598 19.57 -28.47 -11.77
C TRP A 598 20.74 -27.52 -12.06
N GLN A 599 20.43 -26.23 -12.22
CA GLN A 599 21.41 -25.16 -12.33
C GLN A 599 21.08 -24.11 -11.26
N PRO A 600 21.77 -24.11 -10.11
CA PRO A 600 21.55 -23.08 -9.11
C PRO A 600 21.86 -21.70 -9.72
N PRO A 601 21.00 -20.68 -9.52
CA PRO A 601 21.28 -19.33 -9.98
C PRO A 601 22.58 -18.82 -9.35
N GLN A 602 23.43 -18.19 -10.18
CA GLN A 602 24.66 -17.54 -9.74
C GLN A 602 24.42 -16.13 -9.21
#